data_AF-A0A1K9ZYI1-F1
#
_entry.id   AF-A0A1K9ZYI1-F1
#
_cell.length_a   1.000
_cell.length_b   1.000
_cell.length_c   1.000
_cell.angle_alpha   90.00
_cell.angle_beta   90.00
_cell.angle_gamma   90.00
#
_symmetry.space_group_name_H-M   'P 1'
#
loop_
_entity.id
_entity.type
_entity.pdbx_description
1 polymer ?
#
loop_
_entity_poly.entity_id
_entity_poly.type
_entity_poly.pdbx_seq_one_letter_code
_entity_poly.pdbx_strand_id
1 'polypeptide(L)'
;MSILLPNDVSQQMLDSKKTKNAKVTNSNGTCSFGVMPNLGARFPTGNIILKLGDSGFYDRNERKLKAAFGLRHIWDKHKVEIGATNAFDVIEFIESVITVGAEIIIDQNKDPNKPLIVESTAGMVVVELKQPQGEEPYYSIVTAYDKTRHAGTLVGNL
;
A
#
# COMPACT_ATOMS: atom_id res chain seq x y z
N MET A 1 18.30 -1.63 4.11
CA MET A 1 17.08 -1.40 3.29
C MET A 1 17.09 0.07 2.89
N SER A 2 16.93 0.40 1.61
CA SER A 2 16.96 1.81 1.16
C SER A 2 15.65 2.53 1.48
N ILE A 3 15.73 3.79 1.87
CA ILE A 3 14.60 4.70 2.12
C ILE A 3 14.65 5.79 1.06
N LEU A 4 13.50 6.11 0.46
CA LEU A 4 13.34 7.10 -0.58
C LEU A 4 12.34 8.17 -0.12
N LEU A 5 12.70 9.44 -0.26
CA LEU A 5 11.74 10.53 -0.15
C LEU A 5 10.89 10.58 -1.42
N PRO A 6 9.61 11.00 -1.36
CA PRO A 6 8.75 11.04 -2.53
C PRO A 6 9.33 11.91 -3.66
N ASN A 7 9.97 13.03 -3.30
CA ASN A 7 10.60 13.94 -4.26
C ASN A 7 11.85 13.35 -4.94
N ASP A 8 12.48 12.35 -4.32
CA ASP A 8 13.64 11.65 -4.89
C ASP A 8 13.22 10.54 -5.87
N VAL A 9 11.93 10.18 -5.89
CA VAL A 9 11.40 9.14 -6.78
C VAL A 9 11.14 9.75 -8.16
N SER A 10 12.13 9.64 -9.03
CA SER A 10 12.03 10.09 -10.42
C SER A 10 11.08 9.22 -11.26
N GLN A 11 10.58 9.76 -12.36
CA GLN A 11 9.78 9.01 -13.33
C GLN A 11 10.52 7.78 -13.88
N GLN A 12 11.84 7.92 -14.14
CA GLN A 12 12.67 6.79 -14.54
C GLN A 12 12.71 5.69 -13.45
N MET A 13 12.68 6.05 -12.17
CA MET A 13 12.63 5.07 -11.08
C MET A 13 11.27 4.35 -11.02
N LEU A 14 10.18 5.06 -11.26
CA LEU A 14 8.84 4.48 -11.38
C LEU A 14 8.77 3.50 -12.55
N ASP A 15 9.30 3.89 -13.70
CA ASP A 15 9.27 3.09 -14.93
C ASP A 15 10.31 1.93 -14.94
N SER A 16 11.35 2.00 -14.10
CA SER A 16 12.42 0.98 -14.04
C SER A 16 12.15 -0.14 -13.03
N LYS A 17 12.67 -1.36 -13.28
CA LYS A 17 12.47 -2.55 -12.42
C LYS A 17 13.66 -2.90 -11.50
N LYS A 18 14.62 -2.00 -11.33
CA LYS A 18 15.92 -2.30 -10.70
C LYS A 18 15.92 -2.14 -9.18
N THR A 19 15.20 -1.16 -8.64
CA THR A 19 15.18 -0.88 -7.19
C THR A 19 13.98 -1.55 -6.55
N LYS A 20 14.17 -2.76 -6.00
CA LYS A 20 13.10 -3.51 -5.31
C LYS A 20 13.18 -3.28 -3.81
N ASN A 21 12.05 -3.34 -3.12
CA ASN A 21 11.94 -3.30 -1.65
C ASN A 21 12.42 -2.02 -0.95
N ALA A 22 12.73 -0.94 -1.66
CA ALA A 22 12.95 0.36 -1.02
C ALA A 22 11.64 0.82 -0.35
N LYS A 23 11.73 1.35 0.87
CA LYS A 23 10.61 2.03 1.53
C LYS A 23 10.49 3.44 0.96
N VAL A 24 9.27 3.90 0.74
CA VAL A 24 9.00 5.28 0.35
C VAL A 24 8.36 5.97 1.55
N THR A 25 8.85 7.15 1.90
CA THR A 25 8.32 7.88 3.05
C THR A 25 7.01 8.58 2.70
N ASN A 26 6.30 9.00 3.74
CA ASN A 26 5.19 9.92 3.65
C ASN A 26 5.69 11.36 3.38
N SER A 27 4.79 12.35 3.31
CA SER A 27 5.15 13.75 3.03
C SER A 27 6.03 14.38 4.12
N ASN A 28 5.93 13.87 5.35
CA ASN A 28 6.73 14.28 6.51
C ASN A 28 8.09 13.57 6.61
N GLY A 29 8.45 12.72 5.64
CA GLY A 29 9.73 12.00 5.64
C GLY A 29 9.79 10.76 6.55
N THR A 30 8.66 10.28 7.08
CA THR A 30 8.61 9.05 7.90
C THR A 30 8.14 7.85 7.07
N CYS A 31 8.57 6.64 7.42
CA CYS A 31 8.18 5.42 6.69
C CYS A 31 6.76 4.92 7.01
N SER A 32 6.07 5.53 7.98
CA SER A 32 4.75 5.09 8.44
C SER A 32 3.69 6.09 8.00
N PHE A 33 2.69 5.59 7.28
CA PHE A 33 1.52 6.37 6.86
C PHE A 33 0.42 6.38 7.94
N GLY A 34 0.52 5.49 8.92
CA GLY A 34 -0.45 5.30 9.98
C GLY A 34 -0.17 4.01 10.73
N VAL A 35 -0.88 3.78 11.82
CA VAL A 35 -0.76 2.55 12.61
C VAL A 35 -2.09 1.83 12.56
N MET A 36 -2.09 0.61 12.01
CA MET A 36 -3.25 -0.27 12.07
C MET A 36 -3.49 -0.64 13.55
N PRO A 37 -4.71 -0.50 14.08
CA PRO A 37 -5.03 -0.94 15.42
C PRO A 37 -5.03 -2.48 15.53
N ASN A 38 -5.14 -2.99 16.75
CA ASN A 38 -5.36 -4.41 16.97
C ASN A 38 -6.80 -4.78 16.60
N LEU A 39 -6.98 -5.52 15.51
CA LEU A 39 -8.28 -5.98 15.00
C LEU A 39 -8.55 -7.45 15.36
N GLY A 40 -7.83 -7.98 16.35
CA GLY A 40 -7.94 -9.35 16.83
C GLY A 40 -6.73 -10.21 16.45
N ALA A 41 -6.77 -11.50 16.84
CA ALA A 41 -5.61 -12.39 16.78
C ALA A 41 -4.97 -12.56 15.38
N ARG A 42 -5.73 -12.34 14.31
CA ARG A 42 -5.25 -12.44 12.92
C ARG A 42 -4.61 -11.16 12.40
N PHE A 43 -4.93 -10.01 12.99
CA PHE A 43 -4.56 -8.69 12.49
C PHE A 43 -4.04 -7.85 13.67
N PRO A 44 -2.78 -8.06 14.08
CA PRO A 44 -2.18 -7.35 15.20
C PRO A 44 -1.93 -5.88 14.84
N THR A 45 -1.65 -5.06 15.86
CA THR A 45 -1.18 -3.68 15.64
C THR A 45 0.08 -3.66 14.77
N GLY A 46 0.21 -2.68 13.88
CA GLY A 46 1.41 -2.54 13.06
C GLY A 46 1.43 -1.28 12.18
N ASN A 47 2.63 -0.81 11.83
CA ASN A 47 2.79 0.34 10.94
C ASN A 47 2.30 0.05 9.52
N ILE A 48 1.69 1.03 8.87
CA ILE A 48 1.34 0.99 7.45
C ILE A 48 2.50 1.59 6.64
N ILE A 49 3.10 0.79 5.78
CA ILE A 49 4.35 1.10 5.09
C ILE A 49 4.15 1.01 3.58
N LEU A 50 4.58 2.05 2.87
CA LEU A 50 4.70 2.02 1.41
C LEU A 50 6.09 1.53 0.99
N LYS A 51 6.10 0.64 0.00
CA LYS A 51 7.31 0.25 -0.71
C LYS A 51 7.23 0.72 -2.15
N LEU A 52 8.39 0.96 -2.77
CA LEU A 52 8.48 1.28 -4.18
C LEU A 52 7.82 0.19 -5.04
N GLY A 53 7.95 -1.07 -4.61
CA GLY A 53 7.19 -2.19 -5.16
C GLY A 53 7.58 -2.60 -6.57
N ASP A 54 6.66 -3.24 -7.29
CA ASP A 54 6.86 -3.74 -8.66
C ASP A 54 5.57 -3.57 -9.46
N SER A 55 5.70 -3.36 -10.76
CA SER A 55 4.61 -3.25 -11.74
C SER A 55 4.03 -4.61 -12.15
N GLY A 56 4.52 -5.69 -11.53
CA GLY A 56 4.24 -7.06 -11.89
C GLY A 56 5.18 -7.55 -12.99
N PHE A 57 5.56 -8.82 -12.89
CA PHE A 57 6.39 -9.47 -13.91
C PHE A 57 6.16 -10.97 -13.93
N TYR A 58 6.36 -11.58 -15.09
CA TYR A 58 6.39 -13.03 -15.20
C TYR A 58 7.73 -13.54 -14.69
N ASP A 59 7.71 -14.27 -13.57
CA ASP A 59 8.87 -14.96 -13.03
C ASP A 59 9.08 -16.25 -13.84
N ARG A 60 10.18 -16.32 -14.59
CA ARG A 60 10.48 -17.48 -15.45
C ARG A 60 10.89 -18.71 -14.63
N ASN A 61 11.46 -18.51 -13.45
CA ASN A 61 11.92 -19.59 -12.58
C ASN A 61 10.72 -20.24 -11.89
N GLU A 62 9.79 -19.42 -11.41
CA GLU A 62 8.57 -19.88 -10.74
C GLU A 62 7.38 -20.07 -11.70
N ARG A 63 7.60 -19.84 -13.01
CA ARG A 63 6.61 -19.92 -14.11
C ARG A 63 5.27 -19.26 -13.80
N LYS A 64 5.30 -18.15 -13.05
CA LYS A 64 4.10 -17.45 -12.60
C LYS A 64 4.24 -15.95 -12.69
N LEU A 65 3.13 -15.26 -12.92
CA LEU A 65 3.07 -13.82 -12.74
C LEU A 65 3.22 -13.50 -11.25
N LYS A 66 4.28 -12.78 -10.90
CA LYS A 66 4.39 -12.12 -9.60
C LYS A 66 3.54 -10.85 -9.63
N ALA A 67 2.71 -10.70 -8.61
CA ALA A 67 1.73 -9.62 -8.51
C ALA A 67 2.41 -8.25 -8.44
N ALA A 68 1.74 -7.25 -9.03
CA ALA A 68 2.11 -5.85 -8.89
C ALA A 68 1.72 -5.36 -7.48
N PHE A 69 2.56 -4.54 -6.86
CA PHE A 69 2.27 -3.94 -5.56
C PHE A 69 3.05 -2.65 -5.34
N GLY A 70 2.63 -1.84 -4.37
CA GLY A 70 3.32 -0.63 -3.91
C GLY A 70 3.21 0.55 -4.88
N LEU A 71 4.11 1.53 -4.71
CA LEU A 71 4.06 2.80 -5.44
C LEU A 71 4.03 2.63 -6.96
N ARG A 72 4.85 1.72 -7.52
CA ARG A 72 4.86 1.44 -8.97
C ARG A 72 3.54 0.88 -9.48
N HIS A 73 2.89 0.01 -8.72
CA HIS A 73 1.60 -0.53 -9.13
C HIS A 73 0.53 0.56 -9.17
N ILE A 74 0.52 1.43 -8.16
CA ILE A 74 -0.39 2.58 -8.09
C ILE A 74 -0.10 3.53 -9.24
N TRP A 75 1.16 3.84 -9.49
CA TRP A 75 1.57 4.68 -10.61
C TRP A 75 1.10 4.11 -11.96
N ASP A 76 1.33 2.82 -12.22
CA ASP A 76 1.05 2.23 -13.53
C ASP A 76 -0.43 2.03 -13.81
N LYS A 77 -1.23 1.79 -12.77
CA LYS A 77 -2.65 1.45 -12.92
C LYS A 77 -3.61 2.56 -12.54
N HIS A 78 -3.21 3.39 -11.59
CA HIS A 78 -4.12 4.26 -10.87
C HIS A 78 -3.71 5.74 -10.94
N LYS A 79 -2.54 6.11 -11.50
CA LYS A 79 -2.12 7.53 -11.57
C LYS A 79 -3.13 8.44 -12.26
N VAL A 80 -3.81 7.95 -13.30
CA VAL A 80 -4.76 8.76 -14.08
C VAL A 80 -6.02 9.03 -13.28
N GLU A 81 -6.57 8.01 -12.63
CA GLU A 81 -7.80 8.14 -11.83
C GLU A 81 -7.57 8.95 -10.53
N ILE A 82 -6.40 8.83 -9.89
CA ILE A 82 -6.08 9.63 -8.68
C ILE A 82 -5.48 11.01 -9.02
N GLY A 83 -5.36 11.36 -10.31
CA GLY A 83 -4.84 12.65 -10.75
C GLY A 83 -3.34 12.88 -10.52
N ALA A 84 -2.55 11.83 -10.31
CA ALA A 84 -1.13 11.93 -10.01
C ALA A 84 -0.27 12.18 -11.26
N THR A 85 0.58 13.21 -11.18
CA THR A 85 1.56 13.60 -12.19
C THR A 85 2.99 13.24 -11.81
N ASN A 86 3.23 12.95 -10.54
CA ASN A 86 4.51 12.53 -9.99
C ASN A 86 4.30 11.60 -8.77
N ALA A 87 5.40 11.10 -8.19
CA ALA A 87 5.33 10.22 -7.03
C ALA A 87 4.73 10.90 -5.79
N PHE A 88 5.04 12.17 -5.54
CA PHE A 88 4.54 12.94 -4.40
C PHE A 88 3.01 13.02 -4.41
N ASP A 89 2.39 13.25 -5.57
CA ASP A 89 0.92 13.27 -5.69
C ASP A 89 0.28 11.93 -5.26
N VAL A 90 0.94 10.80 -5.55
CA VAL A 90 0.47 9.48 -5.08
C VAL A 90 0.56 9.36 -3.56
N ILE A 91 1.61 9.93 -2.96
CA ILE A 91 1.80 9.95 -1.50
C ILE A 91 0.73 10.79 -0.83
N GLU A 92 0.46 12.00 -1.34
CA GLU A 92 -0.62 12.86 -0.84
C GLU A 92 -1.98 12.15 -0.94
N PHE A 93 -2.24 11.46 -2.05
CA PHE A 93 -3.46 10.66 -2.18
C PHE A 93 -3.56 9.58 -1.10
N ILE A 94 -2.50 8.80 -0.87
CA ILE A 94 -2.48 7.77 0.18
C ILE A 94 -2.72 8.39 1.57
N GLU A 95 -2.08 9.52 1.87
CA GLU A 95 -2.26 10.24 3.15
C GLU A 95 -3.69 10.77 3.32
N SER A 96 -4.36 11.16 2.23
CA SER A 96 -5.77 11.56 2.26
C SER A 96 -6.74 10.40 2.54
N VAL A 97 -6.32 9.16 2.27
CA VAL A 97 -7.10 7.96 2.58
C VAL A 97 -6.80 7.45 3.99
N ILE A 98 -5.53 7.39 4.37
CA ILE A 98 -5.08 6.88 5.68
C ILE A 98 -5.17 7.99 6.72
N THR A 99 -6.40 8.29 7.14
CA THR A 99 -6.73 9.29 8.15
C THR A 99 -7.41 8.66 9.36
N VAL A 100 -7.40 9.37 10.49
CA VAL A 100 -8.17 8.97 11.67
C VAL A 100 -9.65 8.79 11.30
N GLY A 101 -10.24 7.68 11.72
CA GLY A 101 -11.62 7.32 11.43
C GLY A 101 -11.82 6.57 10.10
N ALA A 102 -10.79 6.43 9.26
CA ALA A 102 -10.89 5.65 8.02
C ALA A 102 -11.33 4.21 8.35
N GLU A 103 -12.28 3.69 7.59
CA GLU A 103 -12.88 2.38 7.82
C GLU A 103 -11.94 1.27 7.37
N ILE A 104 -11.86 0.21 8.16
CA ILE A 104 -11.05 -0.96 7.85
C ILE A 104 -11.99 -2.11 7.53
N ILE A 105 -11.90 -2.60 6.30
CA ILE A 105 -12.83 -3.58 5.73
C ILE A 105 -12.08 -4.86 5.36
N ILE A 106 -12.71 -6.00 5.66
CA ILE A 106 -12.32 -7.31 5.16
C ILE A 106 -13.32 -7.76 4.10
N ASP A 107 -12.81 -8.06 2.91
CA ASP A 107 -13.58 -8.74 1.88
C ASP A 107 -13.59 -10.25 2.17
N GLN A 108 -14.73 -10.79 2.60
CA GLN A 108 -14.87 -12.21 2.98
C GLN A 108 -14.93 -13.16 1.77
N ASN A 109 -15.23 -12.65 0.57
CA ASN A 109 -15.21 -13.45 -0.67
C ASN A 109 -13.79 -13.70 -1.17
N LYS A 110 -12.83 -13.12 -0.45
CA LYS A 110 -11.44 -13.04 -0.76
C LYS A 110 -10.75 -13.93 0.31
N ASP A 111 -9.79 -14.80 -0.12
CA ASP A 111 -8.94 -15.67 0.71
C ASP A 111 -8.71 -15.15 2.15
N PRO A 112 -8.87 -15.98 3.20
CA PRO A 112 -8.76 -15.59 4.60
C PRO A 112 -7.42 -14.95 5.04
N ASN A 113 -6.37 -15.03 4.21
CA ASN A 113 -5.09 -14.33 4.40
C ASN A 113 -5.01 -12.98 3.64
N LYS A 114 -6.12 -12.45 3.12
CA LYS A 114 -6.12 -11.32 2.19
C LYS A 114 -5.90 -9.95 2.82
N PRO A 115 -5.54 -8.97 1.96
CA PRO A 115 -5.29 -7.62 2.41
C PRO A 115 -6.53 -6.99 3.05
N LEU A 116 -6.27 -6.17 4.06
CA LEU A 116 -7.24 -5.23 4.61
C LEU A 116 -7.42 -4.07 3.64
N ILE A 117 -8.63 -3.53 3.61
CA ILE A 117 -8.94 -2.34 2.83
C ILE A 117 -9.16 -1.22 3.84
N VAL A 118 -8.36 -0.17 3.73
CA VAL A 118 -8.57 1.09 4.44
C VAL A 118 -9.30 2.01 3.48
N GLU A 119 -10.48 2.49 3.84
CA GLU A 119 -11.27 3.37 3.00
C GLU A 119 -11.70 4.64 3.73
N SER A 120 -11.76 5.73 2.98
CA SER A 120 -12.25 7.02 3.43
C SER A 120 -13.06 7.68 2.31
N THR A 121 -13.55 8.89 2.56
CA THR A 121 -14.21 9.70 1.52
C THR A 121 -13.27 10.08 0.37
N ALA A 122 -11.95 9.98 0.55
CA ALA A 122 -10.95 10.29 -0.48
C ALA A 122 -10.66 9.11 -1.42
N GLY A 123 -10.84 7.87 -0.95
CA GLY A 123 -10.57 6.68 -1.75
C GLY A 123 -10.27 5.46 -0.89
N MET A 124 -9.48 4.54 -1.46
CA MET A 124 -9.14 3.27 -0.83
C MET A 124 -7.66 2.96 -0.93
N VAL A 125 -7.14 2.32 0.12
CA VAL A 125 -5.80 1.74 0.18
C VAL A 125 -5.92 0.27 0.60
N VAL A 126 -5.30 -0.61 -0.18
CA VAL A 126 -5.26 -2.04 0.08
C VAL A 126 -3.93 -2.38 0.73
N VAL A 127 -3.95 -2.99 1.92
CA VAL A 127 -2.74 -3.30 2.70
C VAL A 127 -2.67 -4.77 3.06
N GLU A 128 -1.48 -5.35 3.00
CA GLU A 128 -1.25 -6.76 3.34
C GLU A 128 -0.37 -6.88 4.59
N LEU A 129 -0.79 -7.71 5.56
CA LEU A 129 0.01 -8.01 6.73
C LEU A 129 1.29 -8.77 6.34
N LYS A 130 2.44 -8.29 6.80
CA LYS A 130 3.74 -8.93 6.68
C LYS A 130 4.28 -9.22 8.07
N GLN A 131 4.73 -10.47 8.26
CA GLN A 131 5.30 -10.97 9.52
C GLN A 131 6.70 -11.56 9.23
N PRO A 132 7.73 -10.71 9.04
CA PRO A 132 9.09 -11.20 8.84
C PRO A 132 9.60 -11.87 10.12
N GLN A 133 10.46 -12.87 9.97
CA GLN A 133 11.07 -13.53 11.12
C GLN A 133 12.01 -12.57 11.87
N GLY A 134 11.74 -12.31 13.15
CA GLY A 134 12.57 -11.45 14.00
C GLY A 134 12.34 -9.94 13.82
N GLU A 135 11.31 -9.53 13.10
CA GLU A 135 10.88 -8.13 12.97
C GLU A 135 9.43 -7.97 13.42
N GLU A 136 9.08 -6.75 13.86
CA GLU A 136 7.69 -6.41 14.17
C GLU A 136 6.79 -6.55 12.93
N PRO A 137 5.54 -7.02 13.09
CA PRO A 137 4.58 -7.09 12.00
C PRO A 137 4.26 -5.68 11.47
N TYR A 138 4.03 -5.60 10.17
CA TYR A 138 3.64 -4.35 9.50
C TYR A 138 2.67 -4.61 8.37
N TYR A 139 1.97 -3.57 7.94
CA TYR A 139 1.02 -3.59 6.84
C TYR A 139 1.66 -2.95 5.62
N SER A 140 1.90 -3.74 4.58
CA SER A 140 2.48 -3.26 3.32
C SER A 140 1.38 -2.75 2.41
N ILE A 141 1.45 -1.50 1.97
CA ILE A 141 0.54 -0.98 0.94
C ILE A 141 0.77 -1.75 -0.38
N VAL A 142 -0.31 -2.33 -0.90
CA VAL A 142 -0.34 -3.10 -2.14
C VAL A 142 -0.82 -2.23 -3.28
N THR A 143 -1.94 -1.53 -3.12
CA THR A 143 -2.48 -0.60 -4.11
C THR A 143 -3.32 0.49 -3.44
N ALA A 144 -3.64 1.56 -4.18
CA ALA A 144 -4.49 2.66 -3.78
C ALA A 144 -5.22 3.21 -5.01
N TYR A 145 -6.49 3.57 -4.86
CA TYR A 145 -7.36 4.02 -5.96
C TYR A 145 -8.55 4.85 -5.46
N ASP A 146 -9.17 5.63 -6.35
CA ASP A 146 -10.16 6.69 -6.03
C ASP A 146 -11.56 6.18 -5.61
N LYS A 147 -11.81 4.88 -5.75
CA LYS A 147 -13.09 4.30 -5.30
C LYS A 147 -13.17 4.38 -3.78
N THR A 148 -14.33 4.77 -3.26
CA THR A 148 -14.54 5.11 -1.85
C THR A 148 -15.36 4.09 -1.06
N ARG A 149 -15.77 2.99 -1.71
CA ARG A 149 -16.56 1.92 -1.06
C ARG A 149 -16.18 0.55 -1.58
N HIS A 150 -15.86 -0.35 -0.66
CA HIS A 150 -15.68 -1.77 -0.93
C HIS A 150 -16.81 -2.61 -0.32
N ALA A 151 -17.25 -3.63 -1.05
CA ALA A 151 -18.15 -4.62 -0.49
C ALA A 151 -17.38 -5.52 0.47
N GLY A 152 -17.68 -5.45 1.76
CA GLY A 152 -17.05 -6.27 2.78
C GLY A 152 -17.61 -6.02 4.17
N THR A 153 -16.92 -6.58 5.16
CA THR A 153 -17.28 -6.45 6.57
C THR A 153 -16.38 -5.40 7.22
N LEU A 154 -16.98 -4.37 7.80
CA LEU A 154 -16.28 -3.42 8.66
C LEU A 154 -15.74 -4.15 9.89
N VAL A 155 -14.44 -4.03 10.14
CA VAL A 155 -13.76 -4.68 11.29
C VAL A 155 -13.15 -3.68 12.27
N GLY A 156 -13.06 -2.41 11.89
CA GLY A 156 -12.58 -1.35 12.76
C GLY A 156 -12.35 -0.04 12.00
N ASN A 157 -11.70 0.90 12.66
CA ASN A 157 -11.31 2.19 12.10
C ASN A 157 -9.87 2.52 12.50
N LEU A 158 -9.16 3.29 11.68
CA LEU A 158 -7.84 3.85 12.02
C LEU A 158 -7.92 4.92 13.11
#